data_AF-A0A535I2N3-F1
#
_entry.id   AF-A0A535I2N3-F1
#
_cell.length_a   1.000
_cell.length_b   1.000
_cell.length_c   1.000
_cell.angle_alpha   90.00
_cell.angle_beta   90.00
_cell.angle_gamma   90.00
#
_symmetry.space_group_name_H-M   'P 1'
#
loop_
_entity.id
_entity.type
_entity.pdbx_description
1 polymer ?
#
loop_
_entity_poly.entity_id
_entity_poly.type
_entity_poly.pdbx_seq_one_letter_code
_entity_poly.pdbx_strand_id
1 'polypeptide(L)' 'MAWKTLAWVAVAFVLLLTGTVMVFEAFDRNSNSASDTIRPFVITMAPVWAVAIAAARVLLRSDRN' A
#
# COMPACT_ATOMS: atom_id res chain seq x y z
N MET A 1 -9.29 -21.09 -9.36
CA MET A 1 -9.54 -19.64 -9.33
C MET A 1 -8.55 -18.94 -8.40
N ALA A 2 -8.29 -19.52 -7.21
CA ALA A 2 -7.24 -19.16 -6.23
C ALA A 2 -5.96 -18.50 -6.79
N TRP A 3 -5.31 -19.13 -7.77
CA TRP A 3 -4.05 -18.64 -8.32
C TRP A 3 -4.17 -17.31 -9.07
N LYS A 4 -5.27 -17.09 -9.79
CA LYS A 4 -5.50 -15.83 -10.53
C LYS A 4 -5.73 -14.67 -9.56
N THR A 5 -6.55 -14.87 -8.53
CA THR A 5 -6.78 -13.83 -7.52
C THR A 5 -5.51 -13.56 -6.73
N LEU A 6 -4.75 -14.59 -6.37
CA LEU A 6 -3.44 -14.42 -5.73
C LEU A 6 -2.49 -13.59 -6.60
N ALA A 7 -2.40 -13.89 -7.90
CA ALA A 7 -1.56 -13.14 -8.83
C ALA A 7 -1.99 -11.66 -8.90
N TRP A 8 -3.30 -11.39 -9.02
CA TRP A 8 -3.80 -10.01 -9.05
C TRP A 8 -3.59 -9.25 -7.73
N VAL A 9 -3.77 -9.91 -6.59
CA VAL A 9 -3.45 -9.33 -5.28
C VAL A 9 -1.96 -9.00 -5.21
N ALA A 10 -1.08 -9.91 -5.64
CA ALA A 10 0.36 -9.65 -5.66
C ALA A 10 0.71 -8.44 -6.55
N VAL A 11 0.14 -8.37 -7.77
CA VAL A 11 0.32 -7.21 -8.67
C VAL A 11 -0.15 -5.92 -8.00
N ALA A 12 -1.31 -5.93 -7.34
CA ALA A 12 -1.83 -4.77 -6.63
C ALA A 12 -0.91 -4.32 -5.48
N PHE A 13 -0.32 -5.25 -4.73
CA PHE A 13 0.65 -4.93 -3.68
C PHE A 13 1.95 -4.35 -4.23
N VAL A 14 2.43 -4.85 -5.37
CA VAL A 14 3.61 -4.27 -6.05
C VAL A 14 3.32 -2.83 -6.45
N LEU A 15 2.16 -2.57 -7.07
CA LEU A 15 1.74 -1.20 -7.43
C LEU A 15 1.61 -0.30 -6.20
N LEU A 16 1.04 -0.82 -5.09
CA LEU A 16 0.93 -0.08 -3.84
C LEU A 16 2.29 0.27 -3.25
N LEU A 17 3.26 -0.65 -3.29
CA LEU A 17 4.64 -0.39 -2.85
C LEU A 17 5.30 0.69 -3.71
N THR A 18 5.19 0.57 -5.04
CA THR A 18 5.73 1.59 -5.95
C THR A 18 5.10 2.96 -5.68
N GLY A 19 3.78 3.02 -5.52
CA GLY A 19 3.06 4.24 -5.15
C GLY A 19 3.50 4.80 -3.80
N THR A 20 3.70 3.93 -2.80
CA THR A 20 4.18 4.31 -1.47
C THR A 20 5.55 4.98 -1.56
N VAL A 21 6.49 4.45 -2.34
CA VAL A 21 7.82 5.05 -2.54
C VAL A 21 7.70 6.41 -3.25
N MET A 22 6.89 6.51 -4.31
CA MET A 22 6.68 7.78 -5.01
C MET A 22 6.07 8.86 -4.11
N VAL A 23 5.14 8.50 -3.24
CA VAL A 23 4.55 9.43 -2.26
C VAL A 23 5.58 9.84 -1.21
N PHE A 24 6.41 8.91 -0.74
CA PHE A 24 7.51 9.25 0.18
C PHE A 24 8.46 10.27 -0.45
N GLU A 25 8.93 10.01 -1.68
CA GLU A 25 9.79 10.95 -2.41
C GLU A 25 9.11 12.31 -2.62
N ALA A 26 7.80 12.33 -2.89
CA ALA A 26 7.07 13.58 -3.06
C ALA A 26 7.06 14.43 -1.78
N PHE A 27 6.94 13.80 -0.61
CA PHE A 27 7.05 14.50 0.67
C PHE A 27 8.50 14.88 1.01
N ASP A 28 9.47 14.06 0.61
CA ASP A 28 10.87 14.27 0.95
C ASP A 28 11.54 15.38 0.12
N ARG A 29 11.13 15.58 -1.14
CA ARG A 29 11.73 16.53 -2.09
C ARG A 29 11.83 17.97 -1.60
N ASN A 30 10.98 18.41 -0.67
CA ASN A 30 10.98 19.77 -0.15
C ASN A 30 10.98 19.80 1.39
N SER A 31 11.54 18.76 2.00
CA SER A 31 11.57 18.55 3.45
C SER A 31 12.78 19.22 4.10
N ASN A 32 12.60 19.83 5.27
CA ASN A 32 13.68 20.42 6.08
C ASN A 32 14.11 19.50 7.23
N SER A 33 13.35 18.43 7.50
CA SER A 33 13.63 17.47 8.57
C SER A 33 12.95 16.13 8.31
N ALA A 34 13.49 15.05 8.88
CA ALA A 34 12.87 13.73 8.73
C ALA A 34 11.42 13.69 9.25
N SER A 35 11.08 14.49 10.27
CA SER A 35 9.72 14.58 10.79
C SER A 35 8.75 15.20 9.76
N ASP A 36 9.20 16.15 8.95
CA ASP A 36 8.38 16.80 7.91
C ASP A 36 8.03 15.84 6.77
N THR A 37 8.89 14.85 6.50
CA THR A 37 8.61 13.76 5.56
C THR A 37 7.72 12.69 6.22
N ILE A 38 8.13 12.16 7.38
CA ILE A 38 7.54 10.95 7.97
C ILE A 38 6.12 11.21 8.47
N ARG A 39 5.84 12.35 9.10
CA ARG A 39 4.53 12.63 9.68
C ARG A 39 3.41 12.61 8.63
N PRO A 40 3.44 13.43 7.55
CA PRO A 40 2.39 13.40 6.54
C PRO A 40 2.38 12.07 5.76
N PHE A 41 3.55 11.46 5.55
CA PHE A 41 3.65 10.16 4.91
C PHE A 41 2.88 9.07 5.66
N VAL A 42 3.12 8.92 6.97
CA VAL A 42 2.45 7.89 7.78
C VAL A 42 0.96 8.17 7.88
N ILE A 43 0.56 9.42 8.08
CA ILE A 43 -0.87 9.82 8.17
C ILE A 43 -1.62 9.45 6.89
N THR A 44 -0.99 9.59 5.72
CA THR A 44 -1.63 9.30 4.43
C THR A 44 -1.55 7.82 4.05
N MET A 45 -0.41 7.16 4.28
CA MET A 45 -0.18 5.79 3.81
C MET A 45 -0.66 4.70 4.76
N ALA A 46 -0.63 4.91 6.08
CA ALA A 46 -1.08 3.89 7.02
C ALA A 46 -2.57 3.49 6.82
N PRO A 47 -3.51 4.43 6.61
CA PRO A 47 -4.90 4.08 6.30
C PRO A 47 -5.04 3.29 4.98
N VAL A 48 -4.29 3.67 3.94
CA VAL A 48 -4.31 3.00 2.63
C VAL A 48 -3.87 1.54 2.77
N TRP A 49 -2.78 1.29 3.49
CA TRP A 49 -2.30 -0.07 3.77
C TRP A 49 -3.29 -0.88 4.60
N ALA A 50 -3.94 -0.28 5.60
CA ALA A 50 -4.95 -0.97 6.40
C ALA A 50 -6.12 -1.47 5.52
N VAL A 51 -6.62 -0.61 4.63
CA VAL A 51 -7.69 -0.97 3.69
C VAL A 51 -7.24 -2.03 2.69
N ALA A 52 -6.04 -1.88 2.11
CA ALA A 52 -5.49 -2.84 1.14
C ALA A 52 -5.35 -4.25 1.74
N ILE A 53 -4.85 -4.35 2.98
CA ILE A 53 -4.70 -5.62 3.69
C ILE A 53 -6.07 -6.23 4.02
N ALA A 54 -7.03 -5.41 4.49
CA ALA A 54 -8.38 -5.89 4.77
C ALA A 54 -9.07 -6.45 3.51
N ALA A 55 -8.98 -5.73 2.39
CA ALA A 55 -9.52 -6.17 1.10
C ALA A 55 -8.85 -7.47 0.62
N ALA A 56 -7.52 -7.56 0.70
CA ALA A 56 -6.79 -8.76 0.31
C ALA A 56 -7.20 -9.99 1.13
N ARG A 57 -7.41 -9.83 2.45
CA ARG A 57 -7.91 -10.92 3.31
C ARG A 57 -9.28 -11.42 2.88
N VAL A 58 -10.18 -10.53 2.48
CA VAL A 58 -11.52 -10.89 2.00
C VAL A 58 -11.43 -11.62 0.66
N LEU A 59 -10.70 -11.06 -0.31
CA LEU A 59 -10.55 -11.64 -1.65
C LEU A 59 -9.90 -13.03 -1.62
N LEU A 60 -8.83 -13.19 -0.86
CA LEU A 60 -8.10 -14.47 -0.77
C LEU A 60 -8.86 -15.54 0.03
N ARG A 61 -9.75 -15.15 0.95
CA ARG A 61 -10.65 -16.10 1.62
C ARG A 61 -11.79 -16.53 0.70
N SER A 62 -12.39 -15.59 -0.03
CA SER A 62 -13.51 -15.88 -0.93
C SER A 62 -13.14 -16.84 -2.07
N ASP A 63 -11.88 -16.87 -2.48
CA ASP A 63 -11.40 -17.74 -3.57
C ASP A 63 -10.90 -19.11 -3.08
N ARG A 64 -10.88 -19.33 -1.77
CA ARG A 64 -10.52 -20.61 -1.13
C ARG A 64 -11.74 -21.45 -0.76
N ASN A 65 -12.87 -20.81 -0.48
CA ASN A 65 -14.15 -21.44 -0.16
C ASN A 65 -14.93 -21.75 -1.44
#